data_AF-A0A218VTZ2-F1
#
_entry.id   AF-A0A218VTZ2-F1
#
_cell.length_a   1.000
_cell.length_b   1.000
_cell.length_c   1.000
_cell.angle_alpha   90.00
_cell.angle_beta   90.00
_cell.angle_gamma   90.00
#
_symmetry.space_group_name_H-M   'P 1'
#
loop_
_entity.id
_entity.type
_entity.pdbx_description
1 polymer ?
#
loop_
_entity_poly.entity_id
_entity_poly.type
_entity_poly.pdbx_seq_one_letter_code
_entity_poly.pdbx_strand_id
1 'polypeptide(L)'
;MAQVAVAARLTKSLCLSSLPAATTLHEIASSHPKGVAKVVLKKGKTQIFKDGSPMVYSGAVDRIIGRPPPKTGDTVLVADGAEKPFAWGLYNSVSMFCVRLMQLEEEATRDPSCILEMERLLEKRIQEAVELRQSLELPSTKTNAYRLVNSEGDRLSGLIVDVFGDIAVVASSAAWVEKYKPDIEFCLRKIDGISHINWRPSVEILKEEGLEVVENGVSYAVSIEGQKTGFYADQRHNREFISTISNDKRVLDLCCYSGGFALNALKGGASEVIGVDTSMAALELARENITLNNLNPGNISFLKEDVTKFMKGALSRNESWDIVILDPPKLAPTKKTCFIGAAKEHDVAA
;
A
#
# COMPACT_ATOMS: atom_id res chain seq x y z
N MET A 1 -25.61 50.73 48.30
CA MET A 1 -25.76 49.44 49.01
C MET A 1 -26.90 48.67 48.39
N ALA A 2 -26.60 47.65 47.59
CA ALA A 2 -27.48 46.52 47.27
C ALA A 2 -26.62 45.46 46.55
N GLN A 3 -26.44 44.31 47.22
CA GLN A 3 -25.77 43.11 46.70
C GLN A 3 -26.70 42.36 45.76
N VAL A 4 -26.18 41.89 44.63
CA VAL A 4 -26.69 40.70 43.93
C VAL A 4 -25.48 39.80 43.65
N ALA A 5 -25.53 38.59 44.18
CA ALA A 5 -24.51 37.57 44.04
C ALA A 5 -24.57 36.92 42.65
N VAL A 6 -23.41 36.79 41.99
CA VAL A 6 -23.24 35.92 40.81
C VAL A 6 -22.22 34.85 41.18
N ALA A 7 -22.65 33.60 41.10
CA ALA A 7 -21.83 32.42 41.39
C ALA A 7 -20.78 32.21 40.29
N ALA A 8 -19.50 32.27 40.65
CA ALA A 8 -18.39 31.92 39.79
C ALA A 8 -18.25 30.39 39.70
N ARG A 9 -18.48 29.82 38.51
CA ARG A 9 -18.08 28.44 38.19
C ARG A 9 -16.58 28.42 37.92
N LEU A 10 -15.85 27.70 38.75
CA LEU A 10 -14.42 27.39 38.61
C LEU A 10 -14.17 26.57 37.34
N THR A 11 -13.57 27.19 36.32
CA THR A 11 -12.80 26.49 35.29
C THR A 11 -11.48 26.04 35.91
N LYS A 12 -11.36 24.75 36.25
CA LYS A 12 -10.07 24.14 36.56
C LYS A 12 -9.25 24.11 35.27
N SER A 13 -8.28 25.03 35.18
CA SER A 13 -7.13 24.92 34.28
C SER A 13 -6.41 23.61 34.59
N LEU A 14 -6.44 22.67 33.65
CA LEU A 14 -5.56 21.51 33.66
C LEU A 14 -4.19 22.00 33.19
N CYS A 15 -3.29 22.21 34.16
CA CYS A 15 -1.88 22.42 33.89
C CYS A 15 -1.36 21.31 32.97
N LEU A 16 -0.81 21.70 31.82
CA LEU A 16 0.11 20.87 31.04
C LEU A 16 1.31 20.55 31.93
N SER A 17 1.32 19.37 32.54
CA SER A 17 2.52 18.81 33.14
C SER A 17 3.50 18.49 32.02
N SER A 18 4.63 19.18 32.00
CA SER A 18 5.79 18.81 31.18
C SER A 18 6.17 17.36 31.48
N LEU A 19 6.14 16.50 30.46
CA LEU A 19 6.60 15.12 30.57
C LEU A 19 8.09 15.09 30.99
N PRO A 20 8.50 14.21 31.92
CA PRO A 20 9.89 14.09 32.33
C PRO A 20 10.75 13.43 31.24
N ALA A 21 12.06 13.48 31.42
CA ALA A 21 13.07 12.94 30.50
C ALA A 21 12.77 11.48 30.08
N ALA A 22 12.89 11.23 28.77
CA ALA A 22 12.87 9.92 28.08
C ALA A 22 12.10 8.80 28.80
N THR A 23 10.78 8.93 28.90
CA THR A 23 9.92 7.87 29.41
C THR A 23 9.98 6.65 28.49
N THR A 24 10.28 5.49 29.06
CA THR A 24 10.42 4.23 28.30
C THR A 24 9.08 3.54 28.06
N LEU A 25 8.98 2.65 27.06
CA LEU A 25 7.76 1.83 26.86
C LEU A 25 7.43 1.03 28.11
N HIS A 26 8.45 0.61 28.86
CA HIS A 26 8.27 -0.14 30.09
C HIS A 26 7.56 0.67 31.18
N GLU A 27 7.94 1.92 31.39
CA GLU A 27 7.37 2.79 32.42
C GLU A 27 5.91 3.14 32.10
N ILE A 28 5.64 3.53 30.85
CA ILE A 28 4.27 3.88 30.43
C ILE A 28 3.36 2.66 30.45
N ALA A 29 3.80 1.51 29.95
CA ALA A 29 3.00 0.30 29.99
C ALA A 29 2.76 -0.22 31.42
N SER A 30 3.72 -0.03 32.33
CA SER A 30 3.54 -0.38 33.74
C SER A 30 2.53 0.53 34.46
N SER A 31 2.38 1.77 34.00
CA SER A 31 1.36 2.70 34.50
C SER A 31 -0.04 2.47 33.89
N HIS A 32 -0.15 1.61 32.87
CA HIS A 32 -1.40 1.39 32.14
C HIS A 32 -2.42 0.64 33.02
N PRO A 33 -3.67 1.15 33.21
CA PRO A 33 -4.61 0.65 34.22
C PRO A 33 -4.99 -0.84 34.16
N LYS A 34 -4.85 -1.48 32.99
CA LYS A 34 -5.23 -2.88 32.74
C LYS A 34 -4.03 -3.83 32.68
N GLY A 35 -2.81 -3.31 32.76
CA GLY A 35 -1.60 -4.03 32.34
C GLY A 35 -1.58 -4.33 30.84
N VAL A 36 -0.40 -4.55 30.28
CA VAL A 36 -0.22 -4.88 28.85
C VAL A 36 0.50 -6.21 28.73
N ALA A 37 -0.08 -7.14 27.97
CA ALA A 37 0.56 -8.43 27.72
C ALA A 37 1.87 -8.25 26.93
N LYS A 38 2.81 -9.17 27.13
CA LYS A 38 4.15 -9.12 26.53
C LYS A 38 4.42 -10.38 25.71
N VAL A 39 4.81 -10.20 24.45
CA VAL A 39 5.30 -11.25 23.56
C VAL A 39 6.83 -11.25 23.64
N VAL A 40 7.40 -12.31 24.22
CA VAL A 40 8.85 -12.46 24.44
C VAL A 40 9.44 -13.25 23.29
N LEU A 41 10.46 -12.70 22.63
CA LEU A 41 11.13 -13.33 21.50
C LEU A 41 12.26 -14.26 21.94
N LYS A 42 12.54 -15.26 21.11
CA LYS A 42 13.72 -16.12 21.26
C LYS A 42 15.02 -15.29 21.20
N LYS A 43 16.03 -15.71 21.95
CA LYS A 43 17.35 -15.05 21.99
C LYS A 43 17.91 -14.85 20.58
N GLY A 44 18.38 -13.63 20.28
CA GLY A 44 18.99 -13.28 19.00
C GLY A 44 17.99 -13.02 17.85
N LYS A 45 16.67 -13.04 18.10
CA LYS A 45 15.65 -12.76 17.07
C LYS A 45 15.20 -11.29 16.99
N THR A 46 15.86 -10.38 17.70
CA THR A 46 15.49 -8.96 17.73
C THR A 46 16.13 -8.12 16.61
N GLN A 47 17.19 -8.61 15.96
CA GLN A 47 17.99 -7.80 15.02
C GLN A 47 17.18 -7.30 13.82
N ILE A 48 16.32 -8.14 13.25
CA ILE A 48 15.52 -7.80 12.05
C ILE A 48 14.58 -6.60 12.25
N PHE A 49 14.21 -6.28 13.50
CA PHE A 49 13.33 -5.15 13.81
C PHE A 49 14.11 -3.84 13.90
N LYS A 50 15.38 -3.90 14.31
CA LYS A 50 16.31 -2.76 14.21
C LYS A 50 16.57 -2.39 12.76
N ASP A 51 16.54 -3.39 11.89
CA ASP A 51 16.70 -3.22 10.44
C ASP A 51 15.37 -2.85 9.75
N GLY A 52 14.31 -2.54 10.52
CA GLY A 52 13.06 -1.94 10.02
C GLY A 52 11.92 -2.91 9.70
N SER A 53 12.07 -4.23 9.90
CA SER A 53 10.96 -5.16 9.73
C SER A 53 9.86 -4.88 10.78
N PRO A 54 8.59 -4.72 10.40
CA PRO A 54 7.51 -4.53 11.38
C PRO A 54 6.78 -5.83 11.74
N MET A 55 7.26 -7.00 11.31
CA MET A 55 6.51 -8.25 11.39
C MET A 55 7.17 -9.29 12.29
N VAL A 56 6.52 -9.63 13.41
CA VAL A 56 6.96 -10.71 14.30
C VAL A 56 6.36 -12.02 13.84
N TYR A 57 7.21 -12.93 13.36
CA TYR A 57 6.78 -14.28 13.01
C TYR A 57 6.48 -15.12 14.25
N SER A 58 5.43 -15.94 14.20
CA SER A 58 5.06 -16.84 15.30
C SER A 58 6.21 -17.76 15.73
N GLY A 59 7.02 -18.23 14.78
CA GLY A 59 8.20 -19.05 15.06
C GLY A 59 9.33 -18.33 15.82
N ALA A 60 9.33 -17.00 15.87
CA ALA A 60 10.29 -16.18 16.62
C ALA A 60 9.88 -15.96 18.09
N VAL A 61 8.63 -16.26 18.44
CA VAL A 61 8.10 -16.13 19.81
C VAL A 61 8.61 -17.29 20.67
N ASP A 62 9.09 -16.97 21.86
CA ASP A 62 9.47 -17.93 22.90
C ASP A 62 8.28 -18.20 23.85
N ARG A 63 7.71 -17.12 24.39
CA ARG A 63 6.57 -17.18 25.32
C ARG A 63 5.75 -15.90 25.29
N ILE A 64 4.52 -15.98 25.80
CA ILE A 64 3.62 -14.85 25.97
C ILE A 64 3.31 -14.70 27.47
N ILE A 65 3.47 -13.48 28.00
CA ILE A 65 3.24 -13.13 29.40
C ILE A 65 2.00 -12.24 29.47
N GLY A 66 0.99 -12.67 30.21
CA GLY A 66 -0.27 -11.94 30.40
C GLY A 66 -1.37 -12.88 30.86
N ARG A 67 -2.18 -12.46 31.84
CA ARG A 67 -3.33 -13.23 32.34
C ARG A 67 -4.56 -12.31 32.38
N PRO A 68 -5.59 -12.53 31.54
CA PRO A 68 -5.67 -13.58 30.50
C PRO A 68 -4.67 -13.36 29.35
N PRO A 69 -4.38 -14.40 28.54
CA PRO A 69 -3.58 -14.24 27.32
C PRO A 69 -4.21 -13.24 26.33
N PRO A 70 -3.40 -12.54 25.51
CA PRO A 70 -3.91 -11.59 24.53
C PRO A 70 -4.72 -12.29 23.44
N LYS A 71 -5.72 -11.59 22.92
CA LYS A 71 -6.59 -12.00 21.80
C LYS A 71 -6.20 -11.25 20.53
N THR A 72 -6.65 -11.73 19.38
CA THR A 72 -6.44 -11.04 18.11
C THR A 72 -6.99 -9.61 18.16
N GLY A 73 -6.14 -8.65 17.79
CA GLY A 73 -6.41 -7.22 17.85
C GLY A 73 -5.99 -6.56 19.16
N ASP A 74 -5.55 -7.31 20.17
CA ASP A 74 -5.06 -6.74 21.43
C ASP A 74 -3.69 -6.09 21.24
N THR A 75 -3.48 -4.99 21.96
CA THR A 75 -2.18 -4.33 22.05
C THR A 75 -1.26 -5.13 22.96
N VAL A 76 -0.05 -5.39 22.49
CA VAL A 76 0.99 -6.12 23.23
C VAL A 76 2.33 -5.40 23.15
N LEU A 77 3.12 -5.54 24.20
CA LEU A 77 4.55 -5.22 24.14
C LEU A 77 5.30 -6.37 23.47
N VAL A 78 6.35 -6.04 22.73
CA VAL A 78 7.31 -7.02 22.21
C VAL A 78 8.63 -6.82 22.91
N ALA A 79 9.16 -7.90 23.46
CA ALA A 79 10.35 -7.88 24.31
C ALA A 79 11.40 -8.87 23.85
N ASP A 80 12.66 -8.57 24.18
CA ASP A 80 13.77 -9.47 23.96
C ASP A 80 13.75 -10.66 24.94
N GLY A 81 14.71 -11.58 24.80
CA GLY A 81 14.81 -12.76 25.66
C GLY A 81 15.07 -12.45 27.15
N ALA A 82 15.50 -11.23 27.48
CA ALA A 82 15.65 -10.73 28.85
C ALA A 82 14.39 -10.00 29.35
N GLU A 83 13.29 -10.10 28.59
CA GLU A 83 11.99 -9.48 28.85
C GLU A 83 11.98 -7.94 28.82
N LYS A 84 13.03 -7.32 28.27
CA LYS A 84 13.08 -5.88 28.06
C LYS A 84 12.22 -5.52 26.83
N PRO A 85 11.15 -4.72 26.98
CA PRO A 85 10.38 -4.22 25.85
C PRO A 85 11.26 -3.40 24.91
N PHE A 86 11.04 -3.56 23.60
CA PHE A 86 11.70 -2.74 22.58
C PHE A 86 10.71 -2.23 21.52
N ALA A 87 9.45 -2.67 21.56
CA ALA A 87 8.39 -2.22 20.68
C ALA A 87 7.02 -2.52 21.30
N TRP A 88 5.97 -1.94 20.73
CA TRP A 88 4.60 -2.41 20.91
C TRP A 88 3.92 -2.64 19.56
N GLY A 89 2.87 -3.45 19.55
CA GLY A 89 2.16 -3.80 18.34
C GLY A 89 0.83 -4.48 18.61
N LEU A 90 0.17 -4.93 17.52
CA LEU A 90 -1.11 -5.61 17.59
C LEU A 90 -0.96 -7.10 17.36
N TYR A 91 -1.48 -7.88 18.29
CA TYR A 91 -1.39 -9.34 18.31
C TYR A 91 -2.42 -9.98 17.38
N ASN A 92 -2.06 -11.10 16.77
CA ASN A 92 -2.96 -11.95 15.99
C ASN A 92 -2.60 -13.42 16.22
N SER A 93 -3.46 -14.15 16.93
CA SER A 93 -3.19 -15.53 17.34
C SER A 93 -3.19 -16.55 16.20
N VAL A 94 -3.81 -16.22 15.06
CA VAL A 94 -3.99 -17.14 13.93
C VAL A 94 -3.10 -16.81 12.73
N SER A 95 -2.38 -15.70 12.76
CA SER A 95 -1.47 -15.27 11.69
C SER A 95 -0.06 -15.82 11.88
N MET A 96 0.62 -16.15 10.77
CA MET A 96 2.08 -16.36 10.80
C MET A 96 2.83 -15.11 11.29
N PHE A 97 2.28 -13.92 11.02
CA PHE A 97 2.75 -12.64 11.57
C PHE A 97 1.97 -12.37 12.86
N CYS A 98 2.38 -13.02 13.95
CA CYS A 98 1.64 -13.02 15.21
C CYS A 98 1.62 -11.66 15.92
N VAL A 99 2.56 -10.75 15.62
CA VAL A 99 2.48 -9.35 16.01
C VAL A 99 2.91 -8.48 14.83
N ARG A 100 2.13 -7.46 14.51
CA ARG A 100 2.58 -6.35 13.65
C ARG A 100 2.97 -5.19 14.55
N LEU A 101 4.24 -4.79 14.49
CA LEU A 101 4.80 -3.71 15.28
C LEU A 101 4.20 -2.39 14.86
N MET A 102 3.79 -1.61 15.85
CA MET A 102 3.22 -0.29 15.68
C MET A 102 4.23 0.77 16.08
N GLN A 103 5.09 0.59 17.08
CA GLN A 103 6.11 1.58 17.38
C GLN A 103 7.31 0.91 18.05
N LEU A 104 8.52 1.29 17.65
CA LEU A 104 9.75 0.89 18.34
C LEU A 104 10.03 1.81 19.54
N GLU A 105 10.83 1.34 20.50
CA GLU A 105 11.25 2.11 21.68
C GLU A 105 11.90 3.45 21.28
N GLU A 106 12.72 3.46 20.24
CA GLU A 106 13.41 4.66 19.76
C GLU A 106 12.42 5.69 19.15
N GLU A 107 11.30 5.21 18.61
CA GLU A 107 10.23 6.05 18.06
C GLU A 107 9.33 6.56 19.18
N ALA A 108 9.06 5.71 20.17
CA ALA A 108 8.33 6.01 21.39
C ALA A 108 9.04 7.07 22.24
N THR A 109 10.36 7.00 22.33
CA THR A 109 11.16 8.00 23.06
C THR A 109 11.08 9.39 22.40
N ARG A 110 11.03 9.44 21.06
CA ARG A 110 10.91 10.70 20.30
C ARG A 110 9.52 11.29 20.38
N ASP A 111 8.50 10.45 20.42
CA ASP A 111 7.11 10.86 20.57
C ASP A 111 6.34 9.93 21.53
N PRO A 112 6.40 10.25 22.84
CA PRO A 112 5.72 9.47 23.85
C PRO A 112 4.19 9.53 23.74
N SER A 113 3.64 10.52 23.03
CA SER A 113 2.19 10.74 22.95
C SER A 113 1.45 9.68 22.12
N CYS A 114 2.20 8.90 21.33
CA CYS A 114 1.70 7.78 20.52
C CYS A 114 1.85 6.41 21.19
N ILE A 115 2.48 6.32 22.37
CA ILE A 115 2.73 5.03 23.03
C ILE A 115 1.42 4.37 23.41
N LEU A 116 1.13 3.22 22.78
CA LEU A 116 -0.11 2.45 22.95
C LEU A 116 -1.39 3.20 22.50
N GLU A 117 -1.25 4.36 21.86
CA GLU A 117 -2.34 5.23 21.41
C GLU A 117 -2.49 5.10 19.88
N MET A 118 -3.24 4.09 19.43
CA MET A 118 -3.39 3.76 18.01
C MET A 118 -3.98 4.92 17.18
N GLU A 119 -4.98 5.63 17.70
CA GLU A 119 -5.64 6.73 16.98
C GLU A 119 -4.66 7.86 16.66
N ARG A 120 -3.87 8.29 17.65
CA ARG A 120 -2.83 9.32 17.47
C ARG A 120 -1.72 8.86 16.54
N LEU A 121 -1.31 7.60 16.66
CA LEU A 121 -0.29 7.02 15.79
C LEU A 121 -0.77 6.96 14.33
N LEU A 122 -2.04 6.62 14.10
CA LEU A 122 -2.64 6.58 12.76
C LEU A 122 -2.70 7.97 12.14
N GLU A 123 -3.21 8.96 12.87
CA GLU A 123 -3.26 10.35 12.40
C GLU A 123 -1.86 10.84 12.02
N LYS A 124 -0.87 10.60 12.89
CA LYS A 124 0.52 10.97 12.64
C LYS A 124 1.10 10.28 11.39
N ARG A 125 0.97 8.96 11.26
CA ARG A 125 1.59 8.22 10.15
C ARG A 125 0.91 8.48 8.81
N ILE A 126 -0.40 8.66 8.80
CA ILE A 126 -1.11 9.05 7.59
C ILE A 126 -0.67 10.46 7.18
N GLN A 127 -0.50 11.38 8.14
CA GLN A 127 0.02 12.72 7.86
C GLN A 127 1.48 12.69 7.34
N GLU A 128 2.37 11.89 7.96
CA GLU A 128 3.74 11.67 7.46
C GLU A 128 3.73 11.11 6.02
N ALA A 129 2.79 10.22 5.70
CA ALA A 129 2.64 9.68 4.36
C ALA A 129 2.15 10.74 3.35
N VAL A 130 1.19 11.60 3.74
CA VAL A 130 0.73 12.75 2.95
C VAL A 130 1.90 13.68 2.63
N GLU A 131 2.66 14.09 3.66
CA GLU A 131 3.81 14.99 3.52
C GLU A 131 4.88 14.42 2.59
N LEU A 132 5.15 13.12 2.71
CA LEU A 132 6.06 12.43 1.79
C LEU A 132 5.56 12.52 0.34
N ARG A 133 4.26 12.34 0.07
CA ARG A 133 3.72 12.41 -1.30
C ARG A 133 3.71 13.84 -1.83
N GLN A 134 3.42 14.83 -0.97
CA GLN A 134 3.54 16.24 -1.33
C GLN A 134 4.97 16.62 -1.69
N SER A 135 5.98 16.09 -0.98
CA SER A 135 7.40 16.30 -1.31
C SER A 135 7.82 15.70 -2.66
N LEU A 136 7.04 14.74 -3.18
CA LEU A 136 7.17 14.14 -4.51
C LEU A 136 6.28 14.83 -5.56
N GLU A 137 5.70 15.98 -5.23
CA GLU A 137 4.77 16.73 -6.07
C GLU A 137 3.51 15.92 -6.43
N LEU A 138 2.94 15.19 -5.47
CA LEU A 138 1.72 14.40 -5.66
C LEU A 138 0.57 14.88 -4.75
N PRO A 139 -0.63 15.13 -5.31
CA PRO A 139 -0.93 15.18 -6.75
C PRO A 139 -0.29 16.42 -7.42
N SER A 140 -0.18 16.40 -8.74
CA SER A 140 0.24 17.55 -9.56
C SER A 140 -0.73 17.79 -10.71
N THR A 141 -0.49 18.84 -11.50
CA THR A 141 -1.22 19.09 -12.74
C THR A 141 -1.08 17.95 -13.77
N LYS A 142 -0.08 17.07 -13.63
CA LYS A 142 0.17 15.95 -14.54
C LYS A 142 -0.32 14.60 -14.01
N THR A 143 -0.62 14.49 -12.71
CA THR A 143 -1.12 13.25 -12.12
C THR A 143 -1.99 13.48 -10.89
N ASN A 144 -3.16 12.85 -10.88
CA ASN A 144 -4.07 12.79 -9.74
C ASN A 144 -4.27 11.34 -9.24
N ALA A 145 -3.46 10.39 -9.74
CA ALA A 145 -3.46 9.00 -9.33
C ALA A 145 -2.15 8.64 -8.64
N TYR A 146 -2.18 8.26 -7.37
CA TYR A 146 -0.97 7.93 -6.62
C TYR A 146 -1.21 7.05 -5.40
N ARG A 147 -0.18 6.33 -4.95
CA ARG A 147 -0.23 5.61 -3.67
C ARG A 147 0.02 6.58 -2.52
N LEU A 148 -0.99 6.79 -1.70
CA LEU A 148 -0.91 7.57 -0.47
C LEU A 148 -0.23 6.79 0.66
N VAL A 149 -0.66 5.54 0.92
CA VAL A 149 -0.08 4.67 1.96
C VAL A 149 0.39 3.35 1.35
N ASN A 150 1.63 2.96 1.63
CA ASN A 150 2.34 1.80 1.10
C ASN A 150 2.74 0.81 2.19
N SER A 151 1.77 0.40 3.02
CA SER A 151 1.93 -0.68 4.00
C SER A 151 3.16 -0.49 4.90
N GLU A 152 4.10 -1.43 4.92
CA GLU A 152 5.32 -1.37 5.70
C GLU A 152 6.21 -0.16 5.36
N GLY A 153 6.18 0.31 4.10
CA GLY A 153 6.95 1.47 3.66
C GLY A 153 6.55 2.77 4.36
N ASP A 154 5.29 2.88 4.76
CA ASP A 154 4.75 4.00 5.55
C ASP A 154 4.50 3.61 7.01
N ARG A 155 5.14 2.52 7.47
CA ARG A 155 5.03 2.01 8.84
C ARG A 155 3.58 1.68 9.25
N LEU A 156 2.70 1.40 8.29
CA LEU A 156 1.31 0.99 8.52
C LEU A 156 1.10 -0.41 7.92
N SER A 157 1.86 -1.38 8.43
CA SER A 157 1.94 -2.74 7.90
C SER A 157 0.55 -3.40 7.72
N GLY A 158 0.19 -3.63 6.46
CA GLY A 158 -1.05 -4.25 6.03
C GLY A 158 -2.10 -3.27 5.49
N LEU A 159 -1.89 -1.95 5.59
CA LEU A 159 -2.74 -0.90 5.05
C LEU A 159 -2.15 -0.36 3.74
N ILE A 160 -2.92 -0.41 2.66
CA ILE A 160 -2.60 0.26 1.40
C ILE A 160 -3.72 1.25 1.10
N VAL A 161 -3.36 2.45 0.68
CA VAL A 161 -4.31 3.47 0.22
C VAL A 161 -3.80 4.03 -1.09
N ASP A 162 -4.55 3.80 -2.16
CA ASP A 162 -4.33 4.42 -3.47
C ASP A 162 -5.38 5.50 -3.68
N VAL A 163 -4.97 6.67 -4.17
CA VAL A 163 -5.83 7.83 -4.47
C VAL A 163 -5.98 7.93 -5.98
N PHE A 164 -7.21 8.07 -6.44
CA PHE A 164 -7.61 8.17 -7.84
C PHE A 164 -8.56 9.35 -8.01
N GLY A 165 -8.05 10.49 -8.46
CA GLY A 165 -8.82 11.73 -8.45
C GLY A 165 -9.16 12.12 -7.02
N ASP A 166 -10.45 12.14 -6.68
CA ASP A 166 -10.96 12.44 -5.35
C ASP A 166 -11.39 11.22 -4.54
N ILE A 167 -11.06 10.01 -5.01
CA ILE A 167 -11.43 8.75 -4.39
C ILE A 167 -10.21 8.07 -3.78
N ALA A 168 -10.30 7.74 -2.49
CA ALA A 168 -9.33 6.90 -1.79
C ALA A 168 -9.79 5.44 -1.77
N VAL A 169 -9.03 4.55 -2.41
CA VAL A 169 -9.26 3.10 -2.40
C VAL A 169 -8.37 2.47 -1.33
N VAL A 170 -8.99 1.93 -0.29
CA VAL A 170 -8.31 1.29 0.83
C VAL A 170 -8.29 -0.23 0.63
N ALA A 171 -7.10 -0.83 0.70
CA ALA A 171 -6.90 -2.27 0.70
C ALA A 171 -6.26 -2.73 2.01
N SER A 172 -6.84 -3.78 2.57
CA SER A 172 -6.46 -4.33 3.87
C SER A 172 -5.94 -5.75 3.76
N SER A 173 -4.83 -6.03 4.44
CA SER A 173 -4.23 -7.38 4.56
C SER A 173 -3.88 -7.74 6.01
N ALA A 174 -4.41 -6.99 6.98
CA ALA A 174 -4.16 -7.20 8.39
C ALA A 174 -5.41 -6.94 9.23
N ALA A 175 -5.68 -7.83 10.19
CA ALA A 175 -6.88 -7.74 11.04
C ALA A 175 -7.01 -6.42 11.81
N TRP A 176 -5.89 -5.75 12.13
CA TRP A 176 -5.95 -4.46 12.79
C TRP A 176 -6.48 -3.35 11.89
N VAL A 177 -6.23 -3.42 10.58
CA VAL A 177 -6.73 -2.43 9.62
C VAL A 177 -8.25 -2.47 9.59
N GLU A 178 -8.84 -3.67 9.62
CA GLU A 178 -10.29 -3.83 9.76
C GLU A 178 -10.80 -3.34 11.12
N LYS A 179 -10.08 -3.60 12.22
CA LYS A 179 -10.46 -3.16 13.56
C LYS A 179 -10.52 -1.62 13.68
N TYR A 180 -9.55 -0.93 13.08
CA TYR A 180 -9.42 0.53 13.12
C TYR A 180 -9.95 1.20 11.85
N LYS A 181 -10.84 0.53 11.10
CA LYS A 181 -11.47 1.07 9.90
C LYS A 181 -12.10 2.46 10.13
N PRO A 182 -12.91 2.69 11.18
CA PRO A 182 -13.51 4.01 11.42
C PRO A 182 -12.46 5.12 11.60
N ASP A 183 -11.37 4.82 12.30
CA ASP A 183 -10.29 5.78 12.57
C ASP A 183 -9.47 6.09 11.32
N ILE A 184 -9.20 5.07 10.50
CA ILE A 184 -8.53 5.23 9.21
C ILE A 184 -9.40 6.07 8.27
N GLU A 185 -10.70 5.76 8.15
CA GLU A 185 -11.61 6.58 7.35
C GLU A 185 -11.69 8.02 7.85
N PHE A 186 -11.70 8.21 9.18
CA PHE A 186 -11.69 9.54 9.78
C PHE A 186 -10.44 10.34 9.39
N CYS A 187 -9.26 9.71 9.45
CA CYS A 187 -8.01 10.35 9.04
C CYS A 187 -8.01 10.67 7.54
N LEU A 188 -8.46 9.75 6.70
CA LEU A 188 -8.51 9.94 5.24
C LEU A 188 -9.48 11.06 4.82
N ARG A 189 -10.64 11.21 5.50
CA ARG A 189 -11.60 12.29 5.24
C ARG A 189 -11.06 13.69 5.57
N LYS A 190 -10.00 13.80 6.37
CA LYS A 190 -9.34 15.08 6.67
C LYS A 190 -8.35 15.51 5.60
N ILE A 191 -8.02 14.64 4.65
CA ILE A 191 -7.04 14.95 3.60
C ILE A 191 -7.73 15.74 2.50
N ASP A 192 -7.19 16.93 2.22
CA ASP A 192 -7.69 17.78 1.15
C ASP A 192 -7.68 17.04 -0.20
N GLY A 193 -8.79 17.13 -0.92
CA GLY A 193 -8.98 16.50 -2.22
C GLY A 193 -9.53 15.07 -2.19
N ILE A 194 -9.78 14.46 -1.01
CA ILE A 194 -10.46 13.16 -0.91
C ILE A 194 -11.95 13.37 -0.55
N SER A 195 -12.84 13.14 -1.50
CA SER A 195 -14.31 13.23 -1.32
C SER A 195 -14.93 11.87 -0.98
N HIS A 196 -14.37 10.79 -1.52
CA HIS A 196 -14.94 9.45 -1.43
C HIS A 196 -13.92 8.45 -0.90
N ILE A 197 -14.37 7.53 -0.05
CA ILE A 197 -13.54 6.43 0.45
C ILE A 197 -14.21 5.12 0.07
N ASN A 198 -13.47 4.30 -0.68
CA ASN A 198 -13.88 2.94 -1.01
C ASN A 198 -13.02 1.96 -0.22
N TRP A 199 -13.62 1.31 0.79
CA TRP A 199 -12.98 0.25 1.55
C TRP A 199 -13.18 -1.08 0.86
N ARG A 200 -12.12 -1.66 0.29
CA ARG A 200 -12.22 -2.96 -0.36
C ARG A 200 -12.10 -4.09 0.66
N PRO A 201 -13.17 -4.87 0.91
CA PRO A 201 -13.01 -6.15 1.58
C PRO A 201 -12.19 -7.08 0.68
N SER A 202 -11.31 -7.87 1.28
CA SER A 202 -10.55 -8.88 0.55
C SER A 202 -11.51 -9.88 -0.13
N VAL A 203 -11.48 -9.87 -1.47
CA VAL A 203 -11.87 -10.92 -2.45
C VAL A 203 -13.31 -10.97 -3.02
N GLU A 204 -14.39 -10.46 -2.43
CA GLU A 204 -15.74 -10.91 -2.89
C GLU A 204 -16.78 -9.93 -3.47
N ILE A 205 -16.57 -8.61 -3.57
CA ILE A 205 -17.67 -7.72 -4.05
C ILE A 205 -17.13 -6.56 -4.92
N LEU A 206 -16.89 -6.82 -6.21
CA LEU A 206 -16.38 -5.88 -7.22
C LEU A 206 -17.36 -5.80 -8.38
N LYS A 207 -18.30 -4.84 -8.39
CA LYS A 207 -19.29 -4.76 -9.49
C LYS A 207 -19.73 -3.38 -10.00
N GLU A 208 -19.57 -2.26 -9.31
CA GLU A 208 -20.28 -1.04 -9.77
C GLU A 208 -19.44 0.24 -9.57
N GLU A 209 -19.32 1.00 -10.68
CA GLU A 209 -18.88 2.40 -10.86
C GLU A 209 -17.42 2.64 -11.31
N GLY A 210 -17.24 2.95 -12.60
CA GLY A 210 -15.96 3.25 -13.26
C GLY A 210 -15.49 4.69 -13.05
N LEU A 211 -14.18 4.87 -12.93
CA LEU A 211 -13.52 6.16 -12.64
C LEU A 211 -12.49 6.51 -13.71
N GLU A 212 -12.28 7.80 -14.00
CA GLU A 212 -11.20 8.29 -14.86
C GLU A 212 -10.04 8.86 -14.02
N VAL A 213 -8.80 8.49 -14.34
CA VAL A 213 -7.60 9.00 -13.66
C VAL A 213 -6.54 9.45 -14.66
N VAL A 214 -5.68 10.41 -14.30
CA VAL A 214 -4.60 10.89 -15.17
C VAL A 214 -3.26 10.56 -14.55
N GLU A 215 -2.36 9.94 -15.32
CA GLU A 215 -0.95 9.71 -14.94
C GLU A 215 -0.03 9.99 -16.14
N ASN A 216 1.07 10.71 -15.92
CA ASN A 216 2.02 11.12 -16.98
C ASN A 216 1.32 11.86 -18.14
N GLY A 217 0.22 12.56 -17.85
CA GLY A 217 -0.66 13.20 -18.85
C GLY A 217 -1.32 12.22 -19.83
N VAL A 218 -1.52 10.96 -19.43
CA VAL A 218 -2.38 9.98 -20.09
C VAL A 218 -3.59 9.76 -19.18
N SER A 219 -4.80 9.87 -19.72
CA SER A 219 -6.04 9.53 -19.03
C SER A 219 -6.26 8.01 -19.07
N TYR A 220 -6.76 7.44 -17.99
CA TYR A 220 -7.06 6.03 -17.85
C TYR A 220 -8.46 5.88 -17.24
N ALA A 221 -9.33 5.18 -17.95
CA ALA A 221 -10.45 4.47 -17.37
C ALA A 221 -9.90 3.42 -16.39
N VAL A 222 -10.14 3.66 -15.12
CA VAL A 222 -9.88 2.74 -14.02
C VAL A 222 -11.17 2.02 -13.72
N SER A 223 -11.20 0.75 -14.07
CA SER A 223 -12.16 -0.16 -13.46
C SER A 223 -11.68 -0.51 -12.07
N ILE A 224 -12.55 -0.27 -11.09
CA ILE A 224 -12.38 -0.75 -9.71
C ILE A 224 -12.58 -2.29 -9.65
N GLU A 225 -12.40 -3.03 -10.75
CA GLU A 225 -12.65 -4.49 -10.83
C GLU A 225 -11.43 -5.31 -11.28
N GLY A 226 -10.32 -4.69 -11.69
CA GLY A 226 -9.14 -5.42 -12.15
C GLY A 226 -8.12 -5.80 -11.07
N GLN A 227 -7.00 -6.41 -11.46
CA GLN A 227 -5.98 -6.90 -10.52
C GLN A 227 -5.43 -5.75 -9.62
N LYS A 228 -5.07 -6.09 -8.37
CA LYS A 228 -4.69 -5.13 -7.31
C LYS A 228 -5.77 -4.06 -7.06
N THR A 229 -5.48 -2.76 -7.22
CA THR A 229 -6.36 -1.61 -6.92
C THR A 229 -7.09 -1.07 -8.15
N GLY A 230 -7.04 -1.76 -9.29
CA GLY A 230 -7.63 -1.34 -10.57
C GLY A 230 -6.63 -0.66 -11.51
N PHE A 231 -5.59 -0.02 -10.95
CA PHE A 231 -4.49 0.61 -11.67
C PHE A 231 -3.16 0.45 -10.92
N TYR A 232 -2.08 0.17 -11.65
CA TYR A 232 -0.76 -0.09 -11.08
C TYR A 232 0.06 1.20 -10.96
N ALA A 233 -0.21 2.02 -9.93
CA ALA A 233 0.52 3.27 -9.71
C ALA A 233 2.02 3.07 -9.40
N ASP A 234 2.43 1.85 -9.01
CA ASP A 234 3.83 1.48 -8.76
C ASP A 234 4.69 1.50 -10.02
N GLN A 235 4.10 1.35 -11.21
CA GLN A 235 4.81 1.31 -12.50
C GLN A 235 4.93 2.70 -13.18
N ARG A 236 4.60 3.81 -12.49
CA ARG A 236 4.56 5.16 -13.09
C ARG A 236 5.83 5.57 -13.81
N HIS A 237 6.97 5.53 -13.13
CA HIS A 237 8.25 5.96 -13.70
C HIS A 237 8.70 5.05 -14.84
N ASN A 238 8.37 3.76 -14.76
CA ASN A 238 8.67 2.82 -15.83
C ASN A 238 7.84 3.14 -17.08
N ARG A 239 6.55 3.47 -16.91
CA ARG A 239 5.69 3.93 -18.00
C ARG A 239 6.19 5.24 -18.62
N GLU A 240 6.59 6.21 -17.79
CA GLU A 240 7.19 7.47 -18.27
C GLU A 240 8.46 7.20 -19.09
N PHE A 241 9.36 6.36 -18.59
CA PHE A 241 10.58 5.99 -19.29
C PHE A 241 10.30 5.39 -20.68
N ILE A 242 9.34 4.47 -20.79
CA ILE A 242 8.94 3.90 -22.09
C ILE A 242 8.51 4.98 -23.07
N SER A 243 7.78 6.01 -22.64
CA SER A 243 7.41 7.12 -23.53
C SER A 243 8.62 7.85 -24.10
N THR A 244 9.71 7.98 -23.34
CA THR A 244 10.91 8.73 -23.77
C THR A 244 11.75 8.02 -24.83
N ILE A 245 11.57 6.70 -25.01
CA ILE A 245 12.38 5.87 -25.92
C ILE A 245 11.59 5.32 -27.11
N SER A 246 10.30 5.63 -27.20
CA SER A 246 9.37 4.99 -28.14
C SER A 246 9.21 5.70 -29.49
N ASN A 247 9.80 6.89 -29.70
CA ASN A 247 9.64 7.64 -30.94
C ASN A 247 10.09 6.85 -32.19
N ASP A 248 9.17 6.69 -33.16
CA ASP A 248 9.34 5.91 -34.40
C ASP A 248 9.71 4.43 -34.19
N LYS A 249 9.34 3.86 -33.02
CA LYS A 249 9.60 2.44 -32.68
C LYS A 249 8.36 1.57 -32.81
N ARG A 250 8.58 0.31 -33.15
CA ARG A 250 7.60 -0.78 -33.03
C ARG A 250 7.70 -1.40 -31.64
N VAL A 251 6.61 -1.34 -30.88
CA VAL A 251 6.58 -1.72 -29.46
C VAL A 251 5.63 -2.90 -29.24
N LEU A 252 6.08 -3.89 -28.47
CA LEU A 252 5.28 -5.02 -28.01
C LEU A 252 5.12 -4.96 -26.49
N ASP A 253 3.89 -4.93 -26.00
CA ASP A 253 3.52 -4.88 -24.58
C ASP A 253 2.86 -6.20 -24.17
N LEU A 254 3.60 -7.08 -23.50
CA LEU A 254 3.15 -8.41 -23.08
C LEU A 254 2.64 -8.37 -21.64
N CYS A 255 1.48 -9.00 -21.41
CA CYS A 255 0.70 -8.84 -20.16
C CYS A 255 0.25 -7.39 -19.94
N CYS A 256 -0.19 -6.74 -21.03
CA CYS A 256 -0.42 -5.30 -21.07
C CYS A 256 -1.57 -4.79 -20.17
N TYR A 257 -2.42 -5.69 -19.66
CA TYR A 257 -3.58 -5.35 -18.84
C TYR A 257 -4.44 -4.24 -19.50
N SER A 258 -4.61 -3.08 -18.86
CA SER A 258 -5.37 -1.93 -19.37
C SER A 258 -4.56 -0.99 -20.28
N GLY A 259 -3.41 -1.46 -20.80
CA GLY A 259 -2.60 -0.76 -21.79
C GLY A 259 -1.66 0.30 -21.23
N GLY A 260 -1.31 0.22 -19.94
CA GLY A 260 -0.51 1.24 -19.25
C GLY A 260 0.76 1.63 -20.00
N PHE A 261 1.57 0.65 -20.39
CA PHE A 261 2.80 0.87 -21.15
C PHE A 261 2.51 1.19 -22.62
N ALA A 262 1.64 0.43 -23.27
CA ALA A 262 1.24 0.65 -24.66
C ALA A 262 0.79 2.11 -24.94
N LEU A 263 -0.01 2.69 -24.05
CA LEU A 263 -0.50 4.07 -24.17
C LEU A 263 0.62 5.10 -23.99
N ASN A 264 1.57 4.87 -23.08
CA ASN A 264 2.73 5.74 -22.91
C ASN A 264 3.70 5.65 -24.10
N ALA A 265 3.90 4.45 -24.63
CA ALA A 265 4.69 4.25 -25.84
C ALA A 265 4.09 5.01 -27.04
N LEU A 266 2.77 4.90 -27.23
CA LEU A 266 2.07 5.60 -28.30
C LEU A 266 2.10 7.12 -28.13
N LYS A 267 1.90 7.62 -26.90
CA LYS A 267 2.10 9.05 -26.57
C LYS A 267 3.54 9.52 -26.84
N GLY A 268 4.52 8.64 -26.65
CA GLY A 268 5.93 8.87 -26.95
C GLY A 268 6.30 8.84 -28.43
N GLY A 269 5.34 8.66 -29.35
CA GLY A 269 5.57 8.67 -30.79
C GLY A 269 5.86 7.30 -31.41
N ALA A 270 5.47 6.19 -30.76
CA ALA A 270 5.59 4.86 -31.37
C ALA A 270 4.90 4.79 -32.73
N SER A 271 5.58 4.16 -33.71
CA SER A 271 5.04 3.95 -35.05
C SER A 271 4.01 2.82 -35.08
N GLU A 272 4.17 1.83 -34.19
CA GLU A 272 3.24 0.71 -34.02
C GLU A 272 3.35 0.18 -32.59
N VAL A 273 2.20 -0.14 -31.97
CA VAL A 273 2.13 -0.76 -30.65
C VAL A 273 1.22 -1.98 -30.69
N ILE A 274 1.68 -3.12 -30.17
CA ILE A 274 0.86 -4.32 -29.99
C ILE A 274 0.82 -4.65 -28.50
N GLY A 275 -0.38 -4.66 -27.91
CA GLY A 275 -0.60 -5.15 -26.55
C GLY A 275 -1.20 -6.56 -26.56
N VAL A 276 -0.68 -7.45 -25.72
CA VAL A 276 -1.18 -8.83 -25.58
C VAL A 276 -1.58 -9.09 -24.14
N ASP A 277 -2.81 -9.55 -23.92
CA ASP A 277 -3.29 -9.99 -22.61
C ASP A 277 -4.32 -11.12 -22.74
N THR A 278 -4.53 -11.88 -21.66
CA THR A 278 -5.53 -12.96 -21.61
C THR A 278 -6.93 -12.45 -21.22
N SER A 279 -6.99 -11.30 -20.53
CA SER A 279 -8.22 -10.72 -20.00
C SER A 279 -8.92 -9.83 -21.04
N MET A 280 -10.09 -10.26 -21.54
CA MET A 280 -10.86 -9.43 -22.47
C MET A 280 -11.30 -8.10 -21.83
N ALA A 281 -11.72 -8.14 -20.58
CA ALA A 281 -12.15 -6.94 -19.85
C ALA A 281 -11.01 -5.92 -19.72
N ALA A 282 -9.77 -6.37 -19.51
CA ALA A 282 -8.62 -5.48 -19.46
C ALA A 282 -8.34 -4.84 -20.85
N LEU A 283 -8.45 -5.63 -21.92
CA LEU A 283 -8.28 -5.12 -23.28
C LEU A 283 -9.42 -4.19 -23.73
N GLU A 284 -10.64 -4.39 -23.23
CA GLU A 284 -11.76 -3.46 -23.45
C GLU A 284 -11.47 -2.11 -22.79
N LEU A 285 -11.03 -2.09 -21.53
CA LEU A 285 -10.55 -0.87 -20.86
C LEU A 285 -9.37 -0.23 -21.61
N ALA A 286 -8.43 -1.03 -22.12
CA ALA A 286 -7.31 -0.51 -22.89
C ALA A 286 -7.76 0.19 -24.18
N ARG A 287 -8.81 -0.31 -24.84
CA ARG A 287 -9.42 0.33 -26.02
C ARG A 287 -10.18 1.61 -25.68
N GLU A 288 -10.89 1.62 -24.56
CA GLU A 288 -11.51 2.83 -24.03
C GLU A 288 -10.46 3.91 -23.77
N ASN A 289 -9.31 3.54 -23.19
CA ASN A 289 -8.20 4.45 -22.93
C ASN A 289 -7.59 5.06 -24.21
N ILE A 290 -7.58 4.35 -25.34
CA ILE A 290 -7.14 4.95 -26.63
C ILE A 290 -8.06 6.12 -26.99
N THR A 291 -9.36 5.88 -26.93
CA THR A 291 -10.39 6.88 -27.27
C THR A 291 -10.31 8.06 -26.32
N LEU A 292 -10.14 7.79 -25.03
CA LEU A 292 -10.04 8.78 -23.96
C LEU A 292 -8.88 9.77 -24.17
N ASN A 293 -7.78 9.31 -24.75
CA ASN A 293 -6.58 10.12 -25.00
C ASN A 293 -6.52 10.71 -26.41
N ASN A 294 -7.55 10.53 -27.25
CA ASN A 294 -7.54 10.90 -28.65
C ASN A 294 -6.32 10.35 -29.43
N LEU A 295 -5.86 9.16 -29.04
CA LEU A 295 -4.72 8.51 -29.69
C LEU A 295 -5.17 7.83 -30.98
N ASN A 296 -4.30 7.83 -32.01
CA ASN A 296 -4.62 7.23 -33.29
C ASN A 296 -4.78 5.69 -33.16
N PRO A 297 -6.00 5.14 -33.33
CA PRO A 297 -6.21 3.69 -33.20
C PRO A 297 -5.52 2.88 -34.31
N GLY A 298 -5.08 3.52 -35.41
CA GLY A 298 -4.34 2.84 -36.48
C GLY A 298 -2.93 2.40 -36.10
N ASN A 299 -2.34 2.98 -35.05
CA ASN A 299 -0.97 2.70 -34.62
C ASN A 299 -0.92 1.78 -33.38
N ILE A 300 -2.06 1.28 -32.90
CA ILE A 300 -2.13 0.42 -31.72
C ILE A 300 -3.15 -0.70 -31.89
N SER A 301 -2.78 -1.92 -31.49
CA SER A 301 -3.67 -3.08 -31.51
C SER A 301 -3.58 -3.88 -30.22
N PHE A 302 -4.71 -4.46 -29.80
CA PHE A 302 -4.82 -5.26 -28.58
C PHE A 302 -5.32 -6.67 -28.91
N LEU A 303 -4.51 -7.68 -28.59
CA LEU A 303 -4.74 -9.09 -28.92
C LEU A 303 -5.05 -9.90 -27.66
N LYS A 304 -6.19 -10.61 -27.69
CA LYS A 304 -6.55 -11.55 -26.62
C LYS A 304 -5.88 -12.90 -26.87
N GLU A 305 -4.71 -13.11 -26.30
CA GLU A 305 -3.98 -14.37 -26.44
C GLU A 305 -3.11 -14.67 -25.22
N ASP A 306 -2.80 -15.95 -25.02
CA ASP A 306 -1.73 -16.35 -24.08
C ASP A 306 -0.38 -15.87 -24.61
N VAL A 307 0.38 -15.16 -23.78
CA VAL A 307 1.66 -14.55 -24.17
C VAL A 307 2.66 -15.59 -24.70
N THR A 308 2.71 -16.78 -24.11
CA THR A 308 3.63 -17.85 -24.57
C THR A 308 3.23 -18.33 -25.96
N LYS A 309 1.93 -18.50 -26.21
CA LYS A 309 1.42 -18.89 -27.53
C LYS A 309 1.65 -17.80 -28.58
N PHE A 310 1.40 -16.54 -28.22
CA PHE A 310 1.66 -15.40 -29.09
C PHE A 310 3.15 -15.36 -29.52
N MET A 311 4.07 -15.45 -28.55
CA MET A 311 5.51 -15.40 -28.82
C MET A 311 5.99 -16.55 -29.71
N LYS A 312 5.48 -17.78 -29.51
CA LYS A 312 5.78 -18.91 -30.42
C LYS A 312 5.29 -18.66 -31.85
N GLY A 313 4.13 -18.04 -32.00
CA GLY A 313 3.60 -17.65 -33.30
C GLY A 313 4.40 -16.53 -33.95
N ALA A 314 4.78 -15.51 -33.18
CA ALA A 314 5.62 -14.41 -33.65
C ALA A 314 6.98 -14.92 -34.15
N LEU A 315 7.60 -15.83 -33.39
CA LEU A 315 8.87 -16.47 -33.76
C LEU A 315 8.75 -17.24 -35.07
N SER A 316 7.68 -18.03 -35.27
CA SER A 316 7.48 -18.79 -36.51
C SER A 316 7.20 -17.92 -37.73
N ARG A 317 6.66 -16.71 -37.51
CA ARG A 317 6.46 -15.68 -38.56
C ARG A 317 7.66 -14.75 -38.74
N ASN A 318 8.72 -14.94 -37.96
CA ASN A 318 9.92 -14.09 -37.96
C ASN A 318 9.60 -12.61 -37.72
N GLU A 319 8.61 -12.35 -36.86
CA GLU A 319 8.23 -11.03 -36.40
C GLU A 319 9.26 -10.49 -35.40
N SER A 320 9.49 -9.17 -35.43
CA SER A 320 10.44 -8.49 -34.55
C SER A 320 9.88 -7.14 -34.12
N TRP A 321 10.36 -6.61 -33.00
CA TRP A 321 9.99 -5.30 -32.45
C TRP A 321 11.24 -4.60 -31.94
N ASP A 322 11.21 -3.27 -31.93
CA ASP A 322 12.32 -2.47 -31.40
C ASP A 322 12.34 -2.49 -29.87
N ILE A 323 11.16 -2.55 -29.24
CA ILE A 323 10.98 -2.57 -27.79
C ILE A 323 9.99 -3.68 -27.44
N VAL A 324 10.37 -4.54 -26.50
CA VAL A 324 9.50 -5.57 -25.91
C VAL A 324 9.41 -5.33 -24.41
N ILE A 325 8.18 -5.21 -23.91
CA ILE A 325 7.85 -5.00 -22.50
C ILE A 325 7.20 -6.28 -21.99
N LEU A 326 7.67 -6.78 -20.85
CA LEU A 326 7.17 -8.00 -20.23
C LEU A 326 6.95 -7.75 -18.74
N ASP A 327 5.69 -7.58 -18.33
CA ASP A 327 5.29 -7.35 -16.93
C ASP A 327 4.28 -8.43 -16.45
N PRO A 328 4.73 -9.67 -16.24
CA PRO A 328 3.84 -10.77 -15.90
C PRO A 328 3.32 -10.65 -14.45
N PRO A 329 2.16 -11.26 -14.13
CA PRO A 329 1.70 -11.38 -12.75
C PRO A 329 2.70 -12.21 -11.93
N LYS A 330 2.63 -12.13 -10.59
CA LYS A 330 3.53 -12.88 -9.68
C LYS A 330 3.57 -14.38 -10.00
N LEU A 331 4.64 -14.84 -10.65
CA LEU A 331 4.83 -16.24 -11.06
C LEU A 331 5.30 -17.15 -9.90
N ALA A 332 5.92 -16.57 -8.87
CA ALA A 332 6.40 -17.28 -7.68
C ALA A 332 5.80 -16.68 -6.39
N PRO A 333 4.55 -17.01 -6.05
CA PRO A 333 3.91 -16.46 -4.84
C PRO A 333 4.56 -16.97 -3.53
N THR A 334 5.39 -18.00 -3.59
CA THR A 334 6.09 -18.57 -2.43
C THR A 334 7.54 -18.90 -2.77
N LYS A 335 8.43 -18.92 -1.76
CA LYS A 335 9.81 -19.40 -1.95
C LYS A 335 9.89 -20.82 -2.54
N LYS A 336 8.90 -21.68 -2.28
CA LYS A 336 8.86 -23.04 -2.85
C LYS A 336 8.57 -23.06 -4.35
N THR A 337 7.83 -22.06 -4.86
CA THR A 337 7.47 -21.96 -6.28
C THR A 337 8.49 -21.16 -7.10
N CYS A 338 9.55 -20.64 -6.48
CA CYS A 338 10.60 -19.83 -7.11
C CYS A 338 11.32 -20.56 -8.27
N PHE A 339 11.58 -21.86 -8.12
CA PHE A 339 12.23 -22.68 -9.16
C PHE A 339 11.33 -22.97 -10.37
N ILE A 340 10.00 -22.89 -10.20
CA ILE A 340 9.01 -23.11 -11.27
C ILE A 340 8.77 -21.81 -12.05
N GLY A 341 8.85 -20.65 -11.38
CA GLY A 341 8.69 -19.34 -12.00
C GLY A 341 9.82 -18.99 -12.98
N ALA A 342 11.08 -19.24 -12.60
CA ALA A 342 12.24 -18.96 -13.45
C ALA A 342 12.27 -19.76 -14.76
N ALA A 343 11.72 -20.98 -14.76
CA ALA A 343 11.60 -21.81 -15.97
C ALA A 343 10.59 -21.23 -16.97
N LYS A 344 9.52 -20.56 -16.48
CA LYS A 344 8.52 -19.92 -17.34
C LYS A 344 9.00 -18.61 -17.97
N GLU A 345 9.84 -17.83 -17.27
CA GLU A 345 10.45 -16.62 -17.83
C GLU A 345 11.43 -16.97 -18.96
N HIS A 346 12.21 -18.04 -18.80
CA HIS A 346 13.16 -18.50 -19.80
C HIS A 346 12.49 -18.95 -21.12
N ASP A 347 11.28 -19.51 -21.05
CA ASP A 347 10.50 -19.94 -22.23
C ASP A 347 9.81 -18.77 -22.97
N VAL A 348 9.66 -17.61 -22.33
CA VAL A 348 9.02 -16.41 -22.92
C VAL A 348 10.06 -15.43 -23.45
N ALA A 349 11.26 -15.39 -22.84
CA ALA A 349 12.35 -14.50 -23.23
C ALA A 349 13.34 -15.09 -24.25
N ALA A 350 13.32 -16.41 -24.47
CA ALA A 350 14.18 -17.12 -25.43
C ALA A 350 13.50 -17.33 -26.79
#